data_AF-A0ABC9DD69-F1
#
_entry.id   AF-A0ABC9DD69-F1
#
_cell.length_a   1.000
_cell.length_b   1.000
_cell.length_c   1.000
_cell.angle_alpha   90.00
_cell.angle_beta   90.00
_cell.angle_gamma   90.00
#
_symmetry.space_group_name_H-M   'P 1'
#
loop_
_entity.id
_entity.type
_entity.pdbx_description
1 polymer ?
#
loop_
_entity_poly.entity_id
_entity_poly.type
_entity_poly.pdbx_seq_one_letter_code
_entity_poly.pdbx_strand_id
1 'polypeptide(L)'
;MEDVHGGEPWNDRKAIGSGESVATSSSSDATLDSNGAPLEKLKTLLDVRGAVFMASFLIQPLLLHLSSSAQTESCRTLLEDMEALRSDKDDILAEAIWNTMQEVTAAILLLADDGNHDSWDTPQGSSAGIHKVTRSIERYIRLLEINYRSVDQIVRKAADCGTYAPKTCSTNPFTSMITEMVSCLEEKLAKMSESFPNTSLGLLFLINNLHSLWQQLHPVYDTKFNMSVLTRKIEDYIDKYLQEAWAPVLARLHSSSPSTLQFGRKHFPLSKFESEFRKTHNDQKLWKVPDPELRKRLRKAITDKVASGFTNFLEENTVSTRGSTITPQEVEDMLQELFEG
;
A
#
# COMPACT_ATOMS: atom_id res chain seq x y z
N MET A 1 32.87 6.19 -31.47
CA MET A 1 32.37 5.01 -32.20
C MET A 1 32.79 3.81 -31.35
N GLU A 2 32.16 3.59 -30.21
CA GLU A 2 30.80 3.07 -29.94
C GLU A 2 30.72 1.53 -29.98
N ASP A 3 29.75 1.02 -29.20
CA ASP A 3 29.34 -0.36 -28.88
C ASP A 3 30.05 -0.96 -27.64
N VAL A 4 29.48 -1.11 -26.42
CA VAL A 4 28.14 -1.26 -25.81
C VAL A 4 27.48 -2.66 -25.93
N HIS A 5 27.18 -3.22 -24.74
CA HIS A 5 26.30 -4.35 -24.34
C HIS A 5 26.83 -5.78 -24.50
N GLY A 6 26.61 -6.74 -23.59
CA GLY A 6 25.85 -6.84 -22.33
C GLY A 6 26.33 -8.13 -21.61
N GLY A 7 26.28 -8.28 -20.27
CA GLY A 7 25.06 -8.53 -19.51
C GLY A 7 24.72 -10.04 -19.50
N GLU A 8 25.28 -10.82 -18.57
CA GLU A 8 24.90 -12.22 -18.33
C GLU A 8 24.32 -12.44 -16.91
N PRO A 9 23.35 -13.37 -16.74
CA PRO A 9 22.54 -13.52 -15.54
C PRO A 9 23.01 -14.68 -14.65
N TRP A 10 22.98 -14.49 -13.32
CA TRP A 10 23.36 -15.52 -12.35
C TRP A 10 22.13 -16.25 -11.81
N ASN A 11 21.92 -17.47 -12.31
CA ASN A 11 21.24 -18.55 -11.63
C ASN A 11 22.26 -19.29 -10.78
N ASP A 12 21.99 -19.53 -9.50
CA ASP A 12 22.53 -20.71 -8.83
C ASP A 12 21.62 -21.21 -7.72
N ARG A 13 21.20 -22.47 -7.87
CA ARG A 13 20.56 -23.30 -6.84
C ARG A 13 21.63 -24.16 -6.17
N LYS A 14 21.57 -24.27 -4.84
CA LYS A 14 21.97 -25.43 -3.99
C LYS A 14 21.77 -25.02 -2.52
N ALA A 15 21.52 -25.85 -1.53
CA ALA A 15 20.78 -27.10 -1.34
C ALA A 15 20.66 -27.27 0.19
N ILE A 16 19.48 -27.68 0.67
CA ILE A 16 19.15 -28.51 1.85
C ILE A 16 19.81 -28.21 3.22
N GLY A 17 18.97 -27.86 4.20
CA GLY A 17 19.23 -28.03 5.62
C GLY A 17 17.92 -28.26 6.38
N SER A 18 17.67 -29.50 6.76
CA SER A 18 16.55 -29.94 7.61
C SER A 18 16.74 -29.48 9.06
N GLY A 19 15.75 -28.79 9.62
CA GLY A 19 15.68 -28.47 11.04
C GLY A 19 14.22 -28.23 11.44
N GLU A 20 13.66 -29.17 12.20
CA GLU A 20 12.33 -29.09 12.81
C GLU A 20 12.23 -27.86 13.70
N SER A 21 11.21 -27.00 13.47
CA SER A 21 10.81 -25.98 14.45
C SER A 21 9.39 -26.27 14.93
N VAL A 22 9.30 -26.60 16.22
CA VAL A 22 8.06 -26.67 17.00
C VAL A 22 7.41 -25.28 16.99
N ALA A 23 6.25 -25.18 16.37
CA ALA A 23 5.42 -23.97 16.38
C ALA A 23 4.68 -23.87 17.72
N THR A 24 5.13 -22.96 18.59
CA THR A 24 4.30 -22.47 19.69
C THR A 24 3.37 -21.40 19.16
N SER A 25 2.09 -21.76 18.99
CA SER A 25 0.99 -20.85 18.70
C SER A 25 0.73 -19.92 19.89
N SER A 26 1.02 -18.63 19.76
CA SER A 26 0.49 -17.61 20.66
C SER A 26 -0.63 -16.84 19.95
N SER A 27 -1.83 -17.16 20.37
CA SER A 27 -3.13 -16.56 20.05
C SER A 27 -3.14 -15.04 20.26
N SER A 28 -3.47 -14.30 19.19
CA SER A 28 -3.96 -12.91 19.26
C SER A 28 -4.77 -12.54 18.01
N ASP A 29 -5.73 -13.39 17.64
CA ASP A 29 -6.65 -13.17 16.50
C ASP A 29 -8.12 -13.23 16.94
N ALA A 30 -8.51 -12.36 17.88
CA ALA A 30 -9.85 -12.42 18.50
C ALA A 30 -10.52 -11.04 18.65
N THR A 31 -10.35 -10.13 17.70
CA THR A 31 -11.08 -8.84 17.69
C THR A 31 -11.51 -8.39 16.28
N LEU A 32 -12.19 -9.25 15.52
CA LEU A 32 -12.77 -8.90 14.21
C LEU A 32 -14.20 -9.45 13.98
N ASP A 33 -15.03 -9.58 15.01
CA ASP A 33 -16.28 -10.35 14.87
C ASP A 33 -17.57 -9.57 14.50
N SER A 34 -17.56 -8.24 14.40
CA SER A 34 -18.79 -7.50 14.00
C SER A 34 -18.75 -6.83 12.63
N ASN A 35 -17.57 -6.49 12.10
CA ASN A 35 -17.43 -5.75 10.83
C ASN A 35 -17.01 -6.61 9.62
N GLY A 36 -16.67 -7.89 9.84
CA GLY A 36 -16.30 -8.83 8.78
C GLY A 36 -17.48 -9.46 8.03
N ALA A 37 -18.71 -9.27 8.52
CA ALA A 37 -19.88 -10.00 8.03
C ALA A 37 -20.15 -9.82 6.52
N PRO A 38 -20.05 -8.61 5.92
CA PRO A 38 -20.23 -8.46 4.47
C PRO A 38 -19.12 -9.11 3.64
N LEU A 39 -17.87 -9.11 4.15
CA LEU A 39 -16.72 -9.70 3.45
C LEU A 39 -16.78 -11.24 3.47
N GLU A 40 -17.17 -11.83 4.61
CA GLU A 40 -17.37 -13.29 4.72
C GLU A 40 -18.57 -13.77 3.90
N LYS A 41 -19.65 -12.98 3.86
CA LYS A 41 -20.78 -13.22 2.96
C LYS A 41 -20.33 -13.20 1.50
N LEU A 42 -19.52 -12.21 1.09
CA LEU A 42 -19.00 -12.12 -0.27
C LEU A 42 -18.14 -13.33 -0.63
N LYS A 43 -17.23 -13.73 0.27
CA LYS A 43 -16.40 -14.93 0.08
C LYS A 43 -17.26 -16.18 -0.12
N THR A 44 -18.27 -16.38 0.73
CA THR A 44 -19.20 -17.50 0.62
C THR A 44 -19.93 -17.51 -0.73
N LEU A 45 -20.41 -16.34 -1.18
CA LEU A 45 -21.09 -16.22 -2.48
C LEU A 45 -20.15 -16.55 -3.65
N LEU A 46 -18.89 -16.10 -3.60
CA LEU A 46 -17.88 -16.41 -4.60
C LEU A 46 -17.56 -17.91 -4.65
N ASP A 47 -17.44 -18.55 -3.48
CA ASP A 47 -17.20 -20.00 -3.38
C ASP A 47 -18.38 -20.79 -3.97
N VAL A 48 -19.62 -20.42 -3.65
CA VAL A 48 -20.84 -21.04 -4.20
C VAL A 48 -20.91 -20.85 -5.71
N ARG A 49 -20.63 -19.64 -6.21
CA ARG A 49 -20.60 -19.39 -7.66
C ARG A 49 -19.51 -20.18 -8.36
N GLY A 50 -18.35 -20.35 -7.73
CA GLY A 50 -17.30 -21.24 -8.20
C GLY A 50 -17.80 -22.69 -8.36
N ALA A 51 -18.55 -23.21 -7.38
CA ALA A 51 -19.14 -24.54 -7.48
C ALA A 51 -20.19 -24.67 -8.60
N VAL A 52 -21.07 -23.66 -8.76
CA VAL A 52 -22.05 -23.60 -9.87
C VAL A 52 -21.35 -23.54 -11.23
N PHE A 53 -20.25 -22.79 -11.33
CA PHE A 53 -19.42 -22.76 -12.52
C PHE A 53 -18.79 -24.12 -12.82
N MET A 54 -18.29 -24.83 -11.79
CA MET A 54 -17.74 -26.17 -11.95
C MET A 54 -18.75 -27.20 -12.47
N ALA A 55 -20.03 -27.06 -12.12
CA ALA A 55 -21.09 -27.93 -12.65
C ALA A 55 -21.20 -27.87 -14.19
N SER A 56 -20.86 -26.72 -14.81
CA SER A 56 -20.85 -26.56 -16.27
C SER A 56 -19.90 -27.55 -16.95
N PHE A 57 -18.76 -27.87 -16.32
CA PHE A 57 -17.78 -28.82 -16.86
C PHE A 57 -18.26 -30.27 -16.80
N LEU A 58 -19.30 -30.57 -16.02
CA LEU A 58 -19.93 -31.89 -15.99
C LEU A 58 -21.06 -31.98 -17.03
N ILE A 59 -21.83 -30.90 -17.19
CA ILE A 59 -23.03 -30.90 -18.05
C ILE A 59 -22.66 -30.74 -19.54
N GLN A 60 -21.79 -29.78 -19.90
CA GLN A 60 -21.50 -29.46 -21.30
C GLN A 60 -20.86 -30.63 -22.09
N PRO A 61 -19.88 -31.38 -21.57
CA PRO A 61 -19.34 -32.53 -22.31
C PRO A 61 -20.41 -33.60 -22.58
N LEU A 62 -21.30 -33.85 -21.62
CA LEU A 62 -22.39 -34.82 -21.80
C LEU A 62 -23.36 -34.36 -22.89
N LEU A 63 -23.70 -33.08 -22.93
CA LEU A 63 -24.52 -32.50 -24.00
C LEU A 63 -23.86 -32.65 -25.38
N LEU A 64 -22.55 -32.41 -25.49
CA LEU A 64 -21.81 -32.53 -26.75
C LEU A 64 -21.67 -33.97 -27.26
N HIS A 65 -21.62 -34.95 -26.35
CA HIS A 65 -21.43 -36.36 -26.70
C HIS A 65 -22.74 -37.12 -26.98
N LEU A 66 -23.90 -36.54 -26.67
CA LEU A 66 -25.19 -37.16 -26.97
C LEU A 66 -25.48 -37.05 -28.47
N SER A 67 -25.53 -38.21 -29.14
CA SER A 67 -25.98 -38.30 -30.54
C SER A 67 -27.45 -37.88 -30.65
N SER A 68 -27.83 -37.19 -31.74
CA SER A 68 -29.23 -36.86 -32.04
C SER A 68 -29.95 -38.14 -32.50
N SER A 69 -30.50 -38.88 -31.54
CA SER A 69 -31.28 -40.08 -31.78
C SER A 69 -32.54 -40.06 -30.90
N ALA A 70 -33.61 -40.72 -31.33
CA ALA A 70 -34.85 -40.78 -30.56
C ALA A 70 -34.68 -41.42 -29.16
N GLN A 71 -33.64 -42.24 -28.96
CA GLN A 71 -33.35 -42.92 -27.69
C GLN A 71 -32.62 -42.02 -26.67
N THR A 72 -31.91 -41.01 -27.14
CA THR A 72 -31.09 -40.10 -26.31
C THR A 72 -31.77 -38.74 -26.08
N GLU A 73 -32.88 -38.49 -26.77
CA GLU A 73 -33.60 -37.22 -26.74
C GLU A 73 -34.08 -36.82 -25.34
N SER A 74 -34.64 -37.76 -24.56
CA SER A 74 -35.08 -37.48 -23.19
C SER A 74 -33.91 -37.11 -22.25
N CYS A 75 -32.74 -37.74 -22.41
CA CYS A 75 -31.54 -37.40 -21.64
C CYS A 75 -30.98 -36.04 -22.06
N ARG A 76 -31.03 -35.73 -23.35
CA ARG A 76 -30.63 -34.43 -23.89
C ARG A 76 -31.48 -33.30 -23.29
N THR A 77 -32.81 -33.43 -23.32
CA THR A 77 -33.72 -32.43 -22.72
C THR A 77 -33.44 -32.22 -21.23
N LEU A 78 -33.23 -33.29 -20.46
CA LEU A 78 -32.94 -33.15 -19.02
C LEU A 78 -31.60 -32.42 -18.75
N LEU A 79 -30.58 -32.66 -19.56
CA LEU A 79 -29.30 -31.94 -19.44
C LEU A 79 -29.42 -30.48 -19.87
N GLU A 80 -30.26 -30.17 -20.87
CA GLU A 80 -30.57 -28.80 -21.27
C GLU A 80 -31.31 -28.06 -20.15
N ASP A 81 -32.28 -28.69 -19.50
CA ASP A 81 -32.98 -28.14 -18.34
C ASP A 81 -32.02 -27.90 -17.16
N MET A 82 -31.07 -28.81 -16.93
CA MET A 82 -30.02 -28.64 -15.91
C MET A 82 -29.09 -27.47 -16.22
N GLU A 83 -28.70 -27.30 -17.48
CA GLU A 83 -27.84 -26.20 -17.92
C GLU A 83 -28.58 -24.85 -17.82
N ALA A 84 -29.86 -24.81 -18.20
CA ALA A 84 -30.72 -23.64 -18.03
C ALA A 84 -30.84 -23.26 -16.55
N LEU A 85 -31.15 -24.23 -15.68
CA LEU A 85 -31.23 -23.99 -14.24
C LEU A 85 -29.89 -23.50 -13.66
N ARG A 86 -28.77 -24.08 -14.09
CA ARG A 86 -27.42 -23.65 -13.69
C ARG A 86 -27.18 -22.19 -14.09
N SER A 87 -27.52 -21.82 -15.33
CA SER A 87 -27.39 -20.46 -15.83
C SER A 87 -28.22 -19.47 -15.00
N ASP A 88 -29.49 -19.78 -14.72
CA ASP A 88 -30.36 -18.95 -13.87
C ASP A 88 -29.76 -18.74 -12.48
N LYS A 89 -29.17 -19.80 -11.88
CA LYS A 89 -28.50 -19.68 -10.58
C LYS A 89 -27.22 -18.86 -10.65
N ASP A 90 -26.45 -18.94 -11.73
CA ASP A 90 -25.26 -18.09 -11.91
C ASP A 90 -25.64 -16.61 -11.99
N ASP A 91 -26.71 -16.27 -12.71
CA ASP A 91 -27.18 -14.88 -12.82
C ASP A 91 -27.65 -14.32 -11.47
N ILE A 92 -28.40 -15.10 -10.68
CA ILE A 92 -28.81 -14.70 -9.33
C ILE A 92 -27.59 -14.50 -8.42
N LEU A 93 -26.60 -15.40 -8.50
CA LEU A 93 -25.37 -15.27 -7.71
C LEU A 93 -24.55 -14.07 -8.15
N ALA A 94 -24.45 -13.79 -9.46
CA ALA A 94 -23.73 -12.64 -9.99
C ALA A 94 -24.31 -11.33 -9.47
N GLU A 95 -25.64 -11.19 -9.45
CA GLU A 95 -26.33 -10.03 -8.88
C GLU A 95 -26.09 -9.90 -7.36
N ALA A 96 -26.22 -11.01 -6.62
CA ALA A 96 -25.98 -11.03 -5.18
C ALA A 96 -24.52 -10.66 -4.82
N ILE A 97 -23.55 -11.15 -5.59
CA ILE A 97 -22.13 -10.81 -5.45
C ILE A 97 -21.91 -9.34 -5.72
N TRP A 98 -22.45 -8.80 -6.81
CA TRP A 98 -22.32 -7.38 -7.14
C TRP A 98 -22.87 -6.49 -6.02
N ASN A 99 -24.08 -6.77 -5.54
CA ASN A 99 -24.68 -6.01 -4.45
C ASN A 99 -23.84 -6.11 -3.16
N THR A 100 -23.33 -7.30 -2.83
CA THR A 100 -22.48 -7.50 -1.65
C THR A 100 -21.13 -6.79 -1.80
N MET A 101 -20.56 -6.71 -3.01
CA MET A 101 -19.35 -5.91 -3.29
C MET A 101 -19.58 -4.42 -3.02
N GLN A 102 -20.76 -3.90 -3.38
CA GLN A 102 -21.14 -2.52 -3.06
C GLN A 102 -21.30 -2.33 -1.53
N GLU A 103 -21.94 -3.29 -0.84
CA GLU A 103 -22.07 -3.30 0.62
C GLU A 103 -20.70 -3.28 1.32
N VAL A 104 -19.77 -4.15 0.91
CA VAL A 104 -18.39 -4.21 1.45
C VAL A 104 -17.67 -2.88 1.22
N THR A 105 -17.78 -2.32 0.01
CA THR A 105 -17.16 -1.04 -0.32
C THR A 105 -17.69 0.07 0.59
N ALA A 106 -19.02 0.18 0.72
CA ALA A 106 -19.66 1.16 1.60
C ALA A 106 -19.23 0.98 3.07
N ALA A 107 -19.23 -0.26 3.57
CA ALA A 107 -18.81 -0.57 4.94
C ALA A 107 -17.36 -0.15 5.22
N ILE A 108 -16.43 -0.44 4.30
CA ILE A 108 -15.02 -0.04 4.45
C ILE A 108 -14.89 1.48 4.43
N LEU A 109 -15.64 2.18 3.57
CA LEU A 109 -15.62 3.64 3.53
C LEU A 109 -16.22 4.27 4.79
N LEU A 110 -17.18 3.62 5.45
CA LEU A 110 -17.71 4.05 6.75
C LEU A 110 -16.71 3.84 7.91
N LEU A 111 -15.88 2.79 7.87
CA LEU A 111 -14.79 2.60 8.85
C LEU A 111 -13.80 3.76 8.91
N ALA A 112 -13.77 4.57 7.86
CA ALA A 112 -12.93 5.77 7.79
C ALA A 112 -13.61 7.04 8.27
N ASP A 113 -14.93 7.02 8.50
CA ASP A 113 -15.72 8.18 8.95
C ASP A 113 -16.09 8.08 10.44
N ASP A 114 -16.01 6.87 11.00
CA ASP A 114 -16.13 6.66 12.44
C ASP A 114 -14.93 7.33 13.13
N GLY A 115 -15.15 8.58 13.56
CA GLY A 115 -14.20 9.44 14.29
C GLY A 115 -13.76 8.87 15.64
N ASN A 116 -14.00 7.58 15.89
CA ASN A 116 -13.22 6.76 16.79
C ASN A 116 -11.78 6.65 16.25
N HIS A 117 -11.07 7.78 16.39
CA HIS A 117 -9.64 7.79 16.66
C HIS A 117 -9.45 6.72 17.73
N ASP A 118 -9.04 5.52 17.31
CA ASP A 118 -8.40 4.60 18.22
C ASP A 118 -7.26 5.44 18.80
N SER A 119 -7.54 5.84 20.03
CA SER A 119 -6.81 6.78 20.84
C SER A 119 -5.34 6.73 20.46
N TRP A 120 -4.79 7.88 20.04
CA TRP A 120 -3.34 8.03 19.96
C TRP A 120 -2.67 7.77 21.34
N ASP A 121 -3.45 7.52 22.41
CA ASP A 121 -3.04 7.07 23.75
C ASP A 121 -2.74 5.56 23.83
N THR A 122 -2.03 5.01 22.84
CA THR A 122 -0.89 4.19 23.28
C THR A 122 0.04 5.12 24.06
N PRO A 123 0.74 4.69 25.14
CA PRO A 123 1.73 5.50 25.87
C PRO A 123 2.88 6.07 25.00
N GLN A 124 2.83 5.80 23.70
CA GLN A 124 3.79 6.02 22.64
C GLN A 124 3.04 6.52 21.39
N GLY A 125 2.29 7.63 21.51
CA GLY A 125 1.39 8.20 20.48
C GLY A 125 2.08 8.59 19.17
N SER A 126 2.53 7.60 18.39
CA SER A 126 3.53 7.76 17.33
C SER A 126 3.41 6.74 16.20
N SER A 127 2.26 6.06 16.04
CA SER A 127 2.16 5.09 14.94
C SER A 127 1.70 5.78 13.66
N ALA A 128 2.65 6.22 12.84
CA ALA A 128 2.45 6.39 11.40
C ALA A 128 2.19 5.06 10.66
N GLY A 129 1.90 3.96 11.37
CA GLY A 129 1.74 2.63 10.81
C GLY A 129 0.51 2.46 9.91
N ILE A 130 0.35 1.23 9.41
CA ILE A 130 -0.73 0.89 8.48
C ILE A 130 -2.08 0.89 9.22
N HIS A 131 -3.00 1.74 8.76
CA HIS A 131 -4.33 1.98 9.30
C HIS A 131 -5.28 0.80 9.01
N LYS A 132 -6.30 0.62 9.87
CA LYS A 132 -7.31 -0.44 9.74
C LYS A 132 -8.04 -0.39 8.39
N VAL A 133 -8.38 0.81 7.89
CA VAL A 133 -9.06 0.96 6.60
C VAL A 133 -8.22 0.48 5.42
N THR A 134 -6.90 0.75 5.46
CA THR A 134 -5.95 0.27 4.46
C THR A 134 -5.91 -1.25 4.47
N ARG A 135 -5.77 -1.87 5.65
CA ARG A 135 -5.80 -3.35 5.78
C ARG A 135 -7.10 -3.97 5.29
N SER A 136 -8.24 -3.31 5.52
CA SER A 136 -9.54 -3.78 5.03
C SER A 136 -9.64 -3.73 3.51
N ILE A 137 -9.22 -2.62 2.89
CA ILE A 137 -9.16 -2.50 1.42
C ILE A 137 -8.20 -3.53 0.84
N GLU A 138 -7.03 -3.71 1.44
CA GLU A 138 -6.06 -4.73 1.04
C GLU A 138 -6.66 -6.14 1.06
N ARG A 139 -7.30 -6.54 2.15
CA ARG A 139 -7.97 -7.85 2.24
C ARG A 139 -9.06 -8.00 1.19
N TYR A 140 -9.85 -6.95 0.99
CA TYR A 140 -10.93 -6.96 0.02
C TYR A 140 -10.40 -7.10 -1.42
N ILE A 141 -9.43 -6.28 -1.82
CA ILE A 141 -8.79 -6.36 -3.13
C ILE A 141 -8.20 -7.76 -3.37
N ARG A 142 -7.52 -8.33 -2.37
CA ARG A 142 -6.97 -9.70 -2.45
C ARG A 142 -8.04 -10.75 -2.73
N LEU A 143 -9.20 -10.65 -2.06
CA LEU A 143 -10.33 -11.55 -2.29
C LEU A 143 -10.86 -11.43 -3.74
N LEU A 144 -10.98 -10.19 -4.24
CA LEU A 144 -11.41 -9.94 -5.61
C LEU A 144 -10.41 -10.48 -6.65
N GLU A 145 -9.11 -10.33 -6.40
CA GLU A 145 -8.03 -10.82 -7.26
C GLU A 145 -8.01 -12.35 -7.34
N ILE A 146 -8.12 -13.05 -6.20
CA ILE A 146 -8.19 -14.52 -6.16
C ILE A 146 -9.38 -15.02 -6.99
N ASN A 147 -10.47 -14.25 -7.02
CA ASN A 147 -11.69 -14.55 -7.76
C ASN A 147 -11.80 -13.78 -9.09
N TYR A 148 -10.68 -13.32 -9.65
CA TYR A 148 -10.63 -12.38 -10.77
C TYR A 148 -11.58 -12.74 -11.92
N ARG A 149 -11.60 -13.99 -12.40
CA ARG A 149 -12.44 -14.38 -13.55
C ARG A 149 -13.93 -14.14 -13.30
N SER A 150 -14.41 -14.53 -12.11
CA SER A 150 -15.81 -14.39 -11.72
C SER A 150 -16.17 -12.92 -11.54
N VAL A 151 -15.32 -12.18 -10.83
CA VAL A 151 -15.51 -10.76 -10.53
C VAL A 151 -15.43 -9.90 -11.80
N ASP A 152 -14.43 -10.09 -12.65
CA ASP A 152 -14.23 -9.34 -13.90
C ASP A 152 -15.43 -9.49 -14.85
N GLN A 153 -16.05 -10.68 -14.93
CA GLN A 153 -17.30 -10.88 -15.66
C GLN A 153 -18.47 -10.10 -15.06
N ILE A 154 -18.62 -10.12 -13.74
CA ILE A 154 -19.68 -9.36 -13.04
C ILE A 154 -19.50 -7.87 -13.29
N VAL A 155 -18.29 -7.34 -13.11
CA VAL A 155 -18.03 -5.90 -13.26
C VAL A 155 -18.23 -5.44 -14.70
N ARG A 156 -17.87 -6.25 -15.70
CA ARG A 156 -18.20 -5.95 -17.11
C ARG A 156 -19.71 -5.93 -17.35
N LYS A 157 -20.44 -6.96 -16.90
CA LYS A 157 -21.91 -6.99 -17.02
C LYS A 157 -22.55 -5.78 -16.35
N ALA A 158 -22.09 -5.42 -15.16
CA ALA A 158 -22.56 -4.24 -14.44
C ALA A 158 -22.33 -2.94 -15.22
N ALA A 159 -21.18 -2.83 -15.92
CA ALA A 159 -20.86 -1.71 -16.79
C ALA A 159 -21.73 -1.68 -18.05
N ASP A 160 -21.90 -2.83 -18.72
CA ASP A 160 -22.72 -2.96 -19.93
C ASP A 160 -24.21 -2.65 -19.65
N CYS A 161 -24.71 -3.03 -18.47
CA CYS A 161 -26.06 -2.73 -18.01
C CYS A 161 -26.22 -1.29 -17.44
N GLY A 162 -25.15 -0.51 -17.34
CA GLY A 162 -25.17 0.86 -16.81
C GLY A 162 -25.34 0.98 -15.29
N THR A 163 -25.33 -0.14 -14.56
CA THR A 163 -25.37 -0.15 -13.08
C THR A 163 -24.04 0.26 -12.44
N TYR A 164 -22.95 0.14 -13.20
CA TYR A 164 -21.64 0.68 -12.87
C TYR A 164 -21.19 1.61 -13.99
N ALA A 165 -20.83 2.84 -13.65
CA ALA A 165 -20.23 3.78 -14.60
C ALA A 165 -18.77 4.01 -14.17
N PRO A 166 -17.79 3.35 -14.81
CA PRO A 166 -16.37 3.58 -14.54
C PRO A 166 -16.01 5.05 -14.66
N LYS A 167 -15.43 5.63 -13.61
CA LYS A 167 -15.04 7.04 -13.59
C LYS A 167 -13.69 7.29 -14.26
N THR A 168 -12.86 6.24 -14.35
CA THR A 168 -11.53 6.33 -14.96
C THR A 168 -11.58 5.86 -16.42
N CYS A 169 -10.75 6.47 -17.27
CA CYS A 169 -10.63 6.11 -18.69
C CYS A 169 -9.93 4.75 -18.94
N SER A 170 -9.83 3.87 -17.94
CA SER A 170 -9.24 2.54 -18.12
C SER A 170 -10.10 1.70 -19.08
N THR A 171 -9.44 0.90 -19.92
CA THR A 171 -10.10 0.00 -20.87
C THR A 171 -10.78 -1.19 -20.19
N ASN A 172 -10.48 -1.47 -18.92
CA ASN A 172 -11.12 -2.54 -18.15
C ASN A 172 -11.92 -1.97 -16.95
N PRO A 173 -13.26 -2.19 -16.90
CA PRO A 173 -14.11 -1.81 -15.76
C PRO A 173 -13.63 -2.30 -14.39
N PHE A 174 -13.11 -3.53 -14.29
CA PHE A 174 -12.56 -4.04 -13.02
C PHE A 174 -11.34 -3.23 -12.57
N THR A 175 -10.47 -2.87 -13.51
CA THR A 175 -9.30 -2.02 -13.20
C THR A 175 -9.72 -0.62 -12.79
N SER A 176 -10.74 -0.04 -13.44
CA SER A 176 -11.33 1.23 -13.00
C SER A 176 -11.83 1.16 -11.56
N MET A 177 -12.56 0.09 -11.21
CA MET A 177 -13.11 -0.10 -9.87
C MET A 177 -12.01 -0.17 -8.81
N ILE A 178 -10.95 -0.94 -9.03
CA ILE A 178 -9.79 -1.00 -8.10
C ILE A 178 -9.11 0.37 -8.00
N THR A 179 -8.97 1.09 -9.12
CA THR A 179 -8.36 2.44 -9.14
C THR A 179 -9.18 3.42 -8.31
N GLU A 180 -10.51 3.41 -8.47
CA GLU A 180 -11.44 4.24 -7.70
C GLU A 180 -11.38 3.93 -6.20
N MET A 181 -11.26 2.66 -5.82
CA MET A 181 -11.09 2.26 -4.42
C MET A 181 -9.78 2.81 -3.83
N VAL A 182 -8.68 2.70 -4.57
CA VAL A 182 -7.37 3.24 -4.15
C VAL A 182 -7.42 4.76 -4.02
N SER A 183 -8.00 5.47 -4.98
CA SER A 183 -8.14 6.93 -4.91
C SER A 183 -9.04 7.37 -3.75
N CYS A 184 -10.14 6.67 -3.49
CA CYS A 184 -11.02 7.00 -2.37
C CYS A 184 -10.33 6.76 -1.01
N LEU A 185 -9.55 5.68 -0.91
CA LEU A 185 -8.72 5.41 0.26
C LEU A 185 -7.67 6.49 0.46
N GLU A 186 -6.97 6.90 -0.60
CA GLU A 186 -5.98 7.99 -0.55
C GLU A 186 -6.60 9.29 0.00
N GLU A 187 -7.74 9.73 -0.54
CA GLU A 187 -8.44 10.94 -0.07
C GLU A 187 -8.81 10.86 1.42
N LYS A 188 -9.23 9.68 1.87
CA LYS A 188 -9.58 9.44 3.28
C LYS A 188 -8.35 9.48 4.17
N LEU A 189 -7.26 8.82 3.77
CA LEU A 189 -6.01 8.85 4.50
C LEU A 189 -5.42 10.27 4.54
N ALA A 190 -5.56 11.04 3.46
CA ALA A 190 -5.14 12.45 3.43
C ALA A 190 -5.88 13.28 4.48
N LYS A 191 -7.21 13.16 4.57
CA LYS A 191 -7.99 13.82 5.62
C LYS A 191 -7.58 13.37 7.03
N MET A 192 -7.32 12.07 7.23
CA MET A 192 -6.82 11.56 8.51
C MET A 192 -5.44 12.15 8.85
N SER A 193 -4.58 12.33 7.86
CA SER A 193 -3.23 12.88 8.04
C SER A 193 -3.23 14.32 8.60
N GLU A 194 -4.29 15.10 8.32
CA GLU A 194 -4.46 16.48 8.81
C GLU A 194 -4.68 16.54 10.33
N SER A 195 -5.15 15.45 10.94
CA SER A 195 -5.36 15.36 12.40
C SER A 195 -4.08 15.10 13.19
N PHE A 196 -2.97 14.81 12.52
CA PHE A 196 -1.71 14.52 13.20
C PHE A 196 -1.11 15.79 13.81
N PRO A 197 -0.51 15.71 15.01
CA PRO A 197 0.11 16.87 15.67
C PRO A 197 1.35 17.38 14.93
N ASN A 198 1.94 16.56 14.06
CA ASN A 198 3.11 16.90 13.26
C ASN A 198 2.85 16.54 11.79
N THR A 199 2.96 17.53 10.90
CA THR A 199 2.79 17.37 9.45
C THR A 199 3.71 16.30 8.87
N SER A 200 4.96 16.22 9.34
CA SER A 200 5.92 15.20 8.90
C SER A 200 5.50 13.78 9.29
N LEU A 201 4.87 13.63 10.47
CA LEU A 201 4.33 12.35 10.92
C LEU A 201 3.09 11.96 10.11
N GLY A 202 2.21 12.92 9.79
CA GLY A 202 1.08 12.72 8.89
C GLY A 202 1.50 12.33 7.47
N LEU A 203 2.58 12.91 6.95
CA LEU A 203 3.17 12.51 5.67
C LEU A 203 3.75 11.09 5.72
N LEU A 204 4.45 10.73 6.81
CA LEU A 204 4.95 9.38 6.99
C LEU A 204 3.82 8.34 7.06
N PHE A 205 2.70 8.70 7.71
CA PHE A 205 1.49 7.89 7.72
C PHE A 205 0.95 7.64 6.30
N LEU A 206 0.87 8.67 5.46
CA LEU A 206 0.46 8.52 4.07
C LEU A 206 1.41 7.60 3.29
N ILE A 207 2.72 7.79 3.43
CA ILE A 207 3.74 6.98 2.76
C ILE A 207 3.59 5.50 3.15
N ASN A 208 3.50 5.20 4.44
CA ASN A 208 3.37 3.82 4.94
C ASN A 208 2.11 3.13 4.39
N ASN A 209 0.96 3.82 4.39
CA ASN A 209 -0.30 3.24 3.96
C ASN A 209 -0.37 3.03 2.44
N LEU A 210 0.05 4.03 1.66
CA LEU A 210 0.06 3.91 0.20
C LEU A 210 1.12 2.93 -0.30
N HIS A 211 2.28 2.85 0.37
CA HIS A 211 3.28 1.85 0.05
C HIS A 211 2.79 0.42 0.31
N SER A 212 2.05 0.20 1.40
CA SER A 212 1.44 -1.11 1.69
C SER A 212 0.47 -1.55 0.57
N LEU A 213 -0.37 -0.64 0.08
CA LEU A 213 -1.22 -0.90 -1.09
C LEU A 213 -0.39 -1.17 -2.35
N TRP A 214 0.66 -0.38 -2.58
CA TRP A 214 1.55 -0.56 -3.72
C TRP A 214 2.18 -1.96 -3.71
N GLN A 215 2.66 -2.43 -2.56
CA GLN A 215 3.25 -3.77 -2.42
C GLN A 215 2.25 -4.88 -2.75
N GLN A 216 0.98 -4.70 -2.37
CA GLN A 216 -0.06 -5.66 -2.71
C GLN A 216 -0.37 -5.66 -4.22
N LEU A 217 -0.48 -4.49 -4.84
CA LEU A 217 -0.93 -4.35 -6.22
C LEU A 217 0.18 -4.59 -7.25
N HIS A 218 1.43 -4.24 -6.92
CA HIS A 218 2.56 -4.28 -7.85
C HIS A 218 2.78 -5.66 -8.51
N PRO A 219 2.77 -6.80 -7.79
CA PRO A 219 3.00 -8.11 -8.40
C PRO A 219 1.93 -8.51 -9.43
N VAL A 220 0.70 -8.02 -9.28
CA VAL A 220 -0.47 -8.44 -10.05
C VAL A 220 -0.68 -7.54 -11.28
N TYR A 221 -0.22 -6.29 -11.22
CA TYR A 221 -0.67 -5.25 -12.13
C TYR A 221 0.40 -4.45 -12.86
N ASP A 222 1.65 -4.90 -12.89
CA ASP A 222 2.79 -4.20 -13.51
C ASP A 222 2.51 -3.66 -14.95
N THR A 223 1.57 -4.28 -15.69
CA THR A 223 1.17 -3.84 -17.04
C THR A 223 -0.29 -3.37 -17.19
N LYS A 224 -1.15 -3.52 -16.17
CA LYS A 224 -2.61 -3.32 -16.28
C LYS A 224 -3.17 -2.22 -15.41
N PHE A 225 -2.56 -1.96 -14.26
CA PHE A 225 -2.93 -0.83 -13.40
C PHE A 225 -1.97 0.32 -13.68
N ASN A 226 -2.46 1.55 -13.51
CA ASN A 226 -1.59 2.72 -13.60
C ASN A 226 -0.73 2.85 -12.33
N MET A 227 0.10 1.82 -12.06
CA MET A 227 1.02 1.76 -10.92
C MET A 227 1.96 2.96 -10.92
N SER A 228 2.22 3.55 -12.10
CA SER A 228 3.01 4.78 -12.24
C SER A 228 2.39 5.97 -11.50
N VAL A 229 1.06 6.09 -11.45
CA VAL A 229 0.37 7.17 -10.73
C VAL A 229 0.51 6.98 -9.22
N LEU A 230 0.26 5.78 -8.71
CA LEU A 230 0.43 5.49 -7.28
C LEU A 230 1.89 5.63 -6.85
N THR A 231 2.83 5.13 -7.66
CA THR A 231 4.27 5.27 -7.41
C THR A 231 4.67 6.73 -7.33
N ARG A 232 4.31 7.54 -8.35
CA ARG A 232 4.59 8.98 -8.35
C ARG A 232 3.98 9.69 -7.14
N LYS A 233 2.77 9.29 -6.73
CA LYS A 233 2.13 9.86 -5.55
C LYS A 233 2.90 9.57 -4.26
N ILE A 234 3.40 8.34 -4.10
CA ILE A 234 4.26 7.97 -2.98
C ILE A 234 5.54 8.80 -2.99
N GLU A 235 6.18 8.98 -4.15
CA GLU A 235 7.35 9.85 -4.30
C GLU A 235 7.04 11.30 -3.90
N ASP A 236 5.93 11.87 -4.38
CA ASP A 236 5.51 13.23 -4.04
C ASP A 236 5.35 13.42 -2.52
N TYR A 237 4.87 12.39 -1.80
CA TYR A 237 4.78 12.43 -0.35
C TYR A 237 6.14 12.26 0.33
N ILE A 238 7.04 11.42 -0.19
CA ILE A 238 8.42 11.31 0.29
C ILE A 238 9.12 12.67 0.16
N ASP A 239 9.00 13.33 -0.99
CA ASP A 239 9.60 14.64 -1.23
C ASP A 239 9.05 15.69 -0.27
N LYS A 240 7.73 15.77 -0.10
CA LYS A 240 7.10 16.66 0.89
C LYS A 240 7.59 16.36 2.29
N TYR A 241 7.68 15.10 2.68
CA TYR A 241 8.20 14.70 3.98
C TYR A 241 9.64 15.19 4.16
N LEU A 242 10.51 15.02 3.16
CA LEU A 242 11.89 15.52 3.21
C LEU A 242 11.96 17.05 3.28
N GLN A 243 11.00 17.77 2.70
CA GLN A 243 10.91 19.22 2.83
C GLN A 243 10.44 19.64 4.22
N GLU A 244 9.35 19.08 4.72
CA GLU A 244 8.77 19.45 6.02
C GLU A 244 9.66 19.04 7.20
N ALA A 245 10.25 17.84 7.15
CA ALA A 245 11.01 17.28 8.26
C ALA A 245 12.47 17.75 8.32
N TRP A 246 13.13 17.82 7.16
CA TRP A 246 14.60 17.91 7.10
C TRP A 246 15.13 19.20 6.46
N ALA A 247 14.34 19.91 5.64
CA ALA A 247 14.79 21.21 5.11
C ALA A 247 14.98 22.28 6.21
N PRO A 248 14.14 22.37 7.26
CA PRO A 248 14.36 23.31 8.37
C PRO A 248 15.65 23.02 9.14
N VAL A 249 16.03 21.74 9.27
CA VAL A 249 17.29 21.32 9.90
C VAL A 249 18.48 21.87 9.10
N LEU A 250 18.48 21.66 7.79
CA LEU A 250 19.53 22.17 6.90
C LEU A 250 19.56 23.71 6.84
N ALA A 251 18.41 24.38 6.90
CA ALA A 251 18.33 25.83 6.90
C ALA A 251 19.08 26.45 8.10
N ARG A 252 19.29 25.71 9.20
CA ARG A 252 20.09 26.17 10.34
C ARG A 252 21.55 26.44 9.98
N LEU A 253 22.11 25.70 9.02
CA LEU A 253 23.49 25.88 8.53
C LEU A 253 23.69 27.25 7.88
N HIS A 254 22.65 27.80 7.23
CA HIS A 254 22.73 29.06 6.48
C HIS A 254 22.08 30.25 7.20
N SER A 255 21.58 30.06 8.43
CA SER A 255 20.90 31.10 9.20
C SER A 255 21.86 32.20 9.69
N SER A 256 22.23 33.10 8.79
CA SER A 256 22.98 34.32 9.08
C SER A 256 22.00 35.38 9.57
N SER A 257 22.09 35.78 10.85
CA SER A 257 21.30 36.91 11.37
C SER A 257 21.72 38.21 10.67
N PRO A 258 20.79 39.03 10.14
CA PRO A 258 21.11 40.32 9.54
C PRO A 258 21.26 41.41 10.61
N SER A 259 22.16 41.23 11.59
CA SER A 259 22.42 42.23 12.62
C SER A 259 23.93 42.42 12.86
N THR A 260 24.44 43.46 12.19
CA THR A 260 25.37 44.48 12.72
C THR A 260 26.48 44.03 13.68
N LEU A 261 27.72 44.16 13.19
CA LEU A 261 28.91 44.46 14.01
C LEU A 261 29.14 43.57 15.24
N GLN A 262 29.48 42.29 15.06
CA GLN A 262 30.15 41.52 16.10
C GLN A 262 31.30 40.69 15.54
N PHE A 263 32.51 41.23 15.70
CA PHE A 263 33.75 40.46 15.63
C PHE A 263 33.66 39.29 16.63
N GLY A 264 33.68 38.04 16.15
CA GLY A 264 34.07 36.88 16.96
C GLY A 264 33.14 35.67 17.05
N ARG A 265 31.97 35.61 16.40
CA ARG A 265 31.04 34.46 16.59
C ARG A 265 30.70 33.72 15.29
N LYS A 266 31.67 32.95 14.77
CA LYS A 266 31.49 32.03 13.63
C LYS A 266 30.90 30.66 14.01
N HIS A 267 30.68 30.37 15.30
CA HIS A 267 30.24 29.06 15.81
C HIS A 267 28.71 28.86 15.90
N PHE A 268 27.90 29.91 15.72
CA PHE A 268 26.44 29.85 15.93
C PHE A 268 25.64 28.97 14.95
N PRO A 269 25.99 28.86 13.65
CA PRO A 269 25.22 28.05 12.71
C PRO A 269 25.34 26.53 12.98
N LEU A 270 26.57 26.06 13.27
CA LEU A 270 26.85 24.64 13.53
C LEU A 270 26.12 24.14 14.77
N SER A 271 26.19 24.87 15.90
CA SER A 271 25.50 24.46 17.13
C SER A 271 23.98 24.43 16.98
N LYS A 272 23.40 25.33 16.17
CA LYS A 272 21.96 25.34 15.86
C LYS A 272 21.57 24.14 15.00
N PHE A 273 22.36 23.83 13.99
CA PHE A 273 22.17 22.63 13.18
C PHE A 273 22.23 21.37 14.04
N GLU A 274 23.30 21.20 14.83
CA GLU A 274 23.49 20.02 15.68
C GLU A 274 22.34 19.83 16.67
N SER A 275 21.88 20.92 17.29
CA SER A 275 20.74 20.87 18.21
C SER A 275 19.44 20.47 17.50
N GLU A 276 19.13 21.05 16.34
CA GLU A 276 17.91 20.72 15.59
C GLU A 276 17.98 19.30 15.03
N PHE A 277 19.13 18.90 14.50
CA PHE A 277 19.39 17.55 13.99
C PHE A 277 19.15 16.50 15.09
N ARG A 278 19.78 16.65 16.26
CA ARG A 278 19.61 15.69 17.37
C ARG A 278 18.16 15.64 17.84
N LYS A 279 17.46 16.77 17.89
CA LYS A 279 16.05 16.82 18.24
C LYS A 279 15.20 16.04 17.22
N THR A 280 15.30 16.38 15.94
CA THR A 280 14.56 15.71 14.86
C THR A 280 14.88 14.21 14.81
N HIS A 281 16.15 13.84 14.94
CA HIS A 281 16.58 12.45 15.02
C HIS A 281 15.93 11.70 16.18
N ASN A 282 15.99 12.26 17.39
CA ASN A 282 15.45 11.62 18.59
C ASN A 282 13.93 11.43 18.50
N ASP A 283 13.22 12.39 17.91
CA ASP A 283 11.78 12.30 17.67
C ASP A 283 11.48 11.17 16.67
N GLN A 284 12.19 11.15 15.54
CA GLN A 284 11.87 10.27 14.40
C GLN A 284 12.44 8.86 14.52
N LYS A 285 13.45 8.64 15.36
CA LYS A 285 13.94 7.29 15.72
C LYS A 285 12.83 6.41 16.31
N LEU A 286 11.89 7.03 17.02
CA LEU A 286 10.75 6.35 17.66
C LEU A 286 9.53 6.23 16.74
N TRP A 287 9.58 6.78 15.52
CA TRP A 287 8.48 6.62 14.56
C TRP A 287 8.57 5.24 13.91
N LYS A 288 7.45 4.77 13.36
CA LYS A 288 7.39 3.43 12.77
C LYS A 288 7.25 3.49 11.26
N VAL A 289 8.15 2.81 10.56
CA VAL A 289 8.02 2.45 9.14
C VAL A 289 8.02 0.92 9.06
N PRO A 290 6.85 0.27 8.95
CA PRO A 290 6.74 -1.18 9.06
C PRO A 290 7.55 -1.95 8.02
N ASP A 291 7.58 -1.45 6.78
CA ASP A 291 8.28 -2.10 5.68
C ASP A 291 9.79 -1.80 5.68
N PRO A 292 10.67 -2.82 5.69
CA PRO A 292 12.12 -2.62 5.77
C PRO A 292 12.72 -1.99 4.51
N GLU A 293 12.19 -2.27 3.31
CA GLU A 293 12.73 -1.70 2.07
C GLU A 293 12.37 -0.21 1.94
N LEU A 294 11.13 0.16 2.28
CA LEU A 294 10.71 1.55 2.41
C LEU A 294 11.53 2.28 3.48
N ARG A 295 11.76 1.65 4.64
CA ARG A 295 12.58 2.22 5.71
C ARG A 295 13.99 2.53 5.22
N LYS A 296 14.63 1.55 4.57
CA LYS A 296 15.96 1.71 3.96
C LYS A 296 15.96 2.82 2.92
N ARG A 297 14.94 2.89 2.08
CA ARG A 297 14.79 3.93 1.06
C ARG A 297 14.67 5.32 1.66
N LEU A 298 13.82 5.51 2.67
CA LEU A 298 13.65 6.78 3.37
C LEU A 298 14.95 7.22 4.05
N ARG A 299 15.63 6.31 4.77
CA ARG A 299 16.93 6.58 5.39
C ARG A 299 17.95 7.03 4.35
N LYS A 300 18.02 6.35 3.21
CA LYS A 300 18.91 6.75 2.11
C LYS A 300 18.58 8.16 1.63
N ALA A 301 17.32 8.46 1.32
CA ALA A 301 16.94 9.78 0.83
C ALA A 301 17.22 10.91 1.85
N ILE A 302 17.03 10.65 3.14
CA ILE A 302 17.39 11.59 4.21
C ILE A 302 18.91 11.75 4.30
N THR A 303 19.67 10.65 4.22
CA THR A 303 21.14 10.67 4.25
C THR A 303 21.68 11.48 3.08
N ASP A 304 21.24 11.17 1.87
CA ASP A 304 21.64 11.87 0.64
C ASP A 304 21.35 13.38 0.74
N LYS A 305 20.26 13.78 1.42
CA LYS A 305 19.90 15.19 1.61
C LYS A 305 20.70 15.85 2.75
N VAL A 306 20.76 15.23 3.92
CA VAL A 306 21.28 15.84 5.15
C VAL A 306 22.79 15.73 5.24
N ALA A 307 23.36 14.55 5.00
CA ALA A 307 24.80 14.33 5.08
C ALA A 307 25.53 15.10 3.97
N SER A 308 25.01 15.10 2.75
CA SER A 308 25.57 15.91 1.65
C SER A 308 25.48 17.40 1.94
N GLY A 309 24.33 17.88 2.44
CA GLY A 309 24.16 19.29 2.80
C GLY A 309 25.11 19.75 3.91
N PHE A 310 25.34 18.91 4.92
CA PHE A 310 26.28 19.17 5.99
C PHE A 310 27.74 19.15 5.50
N THR A 311 28.10 18.16 4.69
CA THR A 311 29.46 18.02 4.12
C THR A 311 29.82 19.23 3.25
N ASN A 312 28.93 19.61 2.33
CA ASN A 312 29.10 20.79 1.48
C ASN A 312 29.32 22.06 2.32
N PHE A 313 28.55 22.24 3.39
CA PHE A 313 28.72 23.39 4.28
C PHE A 313 30.11 23.42 4.95
N LEU A 314 30.62 22.26 5.39
CA LEU A 314 31.95 22.15 6.02
C LEU A 314 33.07 22.46 5.03
N GLU A 315 32.95 22.01 3.77
CA GLU A 315 33.91 22.29 2.69
C GLU A 315 33.94 23.78 2.32
N GLU A 316 32.79 24.43 2.26
CA GLU A 316 32.68 25.87 1.99
C GLU A 316 33.22 26.73 3.16
N ASN A 317 33.18 26.20 4.39
CA ASN A 317 33.48 26.94 5.63
C ASN A 317 34.67 26.36 6.41
N THR A 318 35.72 25.92 5.70
CA THR A 318 36.95 25.28 6.26
C THR A 318 37.63 26.04 7.40
N VAL A 319 37.43 27.35 7.54
CA VAL A 319 38.00 28.18 8.62
C VAL A 319 37.15 28.13 9.92
N SER A 320 35.89 27.70 9.87
CA SER A 320 34.92 27.69 10.99
C SER A 320 34.68 26.33 11.64
N THR A 321 35.34 25.27 11.17
CA THR A 321 35.12 23.87 11.61
C THR A 321 35.57 23.58 13.05
N ARG A 322 36.28 24.51 13.72
CA ARG A 322 36.83 24.37 15.09
C ARG A 322 35.79 24.30 16.23
N GLY A 323 34.54 23.93 15.96
CA GLY A 323 33.50 23.82 16.99
C GLY A 323 32.35 22.88 16.66
N SER A 324 32.49 21.99 15.67
CA SER A 324 31.49 20.95 15.45
C SER A 324 31.70 19.80 16.43
N THR A 325 30.61 19.36 17.05
CA THR A 325 30.58 18.19 17.94
C THR A 325 30.12 16.92 17.25
N ILE A 326 29.73 17.01 15.97
CA ILE A 326 29.31 15.87 15.18
C ILE A 326 30.05 15.85 13.83
N THR A 327 30.62 14.70 13.48
CA THR A 327 31.25 14.48 12.18
C THR A 327 30.21 14.09 11.13
N PRO A 328 30.49 14.27 9.82
CA PRO A 328 29.63 13.76 8.77
C PRO A 328 29.33 12.26 8.90
N GLN A 329 30.33 11.46 9.27
CA GLN A 329 30.14 10.02 9.51
C GLN A 329 29.16 9.75 10.65
N GLU A 330 29.28 10.46 11.77
CA GLU A 330 28.33 10.30 12.89
C GLU A 330 26.91 10.73 12.50
N VAL A 331 26.74 11.74 11.63
CA VAL A 331 25.43 12.11 11.07
C VAL A 331 24.85 10.93 10.27
N GLU A 332 25.63 10.33 9.38
CA GLU A 332 25.19 9.18 8.58
C GLU A 332 24.81 7.98 9.45
N ASP A 333 25.63 7.67 10.45
CA ASP A 333 25.41 6.54 11.37
C ASP A 333 24.11 6.74 12.17
N MET A 334 23.90 7.94 12.71
CA MET A 334 22.65 8.28 13.42
C MET A 334 21.42 8.16 12.51
N LEU A 335 21.52 8.58 11.25
CA LEU A 335 20.41 8.48 10.30
C LEU A 335 20.00 7.03 9.99
N GLN A 336 20.89 6.05 10.19
CA GLN A 336 20.54 4.64 10.07
C GLN A 336 19.64 4.13 11.20
N GLU A 337 19.53 4.86 12.31
CA GLU A 337 18.69 4.49 13.46
C GLU A 337 17.24 4.95 13.32
N LEU A 338 16.93 5.78 12.32
CA LEU A 338 15.60 6.37 12.14
C LEU A 338 14.52 5.31 11.89
N PHE A 339 13.33 5.49 12.45
CA PHE A 339 12.15 4.66 12.19
C PHE A 339 12.15 3.23 12.75
N GLU A 340 12.83 2.98 13.87
CA GLU A 340 12.87 1.66 14.53
C GLU A 340 11.81 1.50 15.64
N GLY A 341 10.80 2.38 15.68
CA GLY A 341 9.75 2.41 16.71
C GLY A 341 8.64 1.35 16.62
#